data_AF-K3WD15-F1
#
_entry.id   AF-K3WD15-F1
#
_cell.length_a   1.000
_cell.length_b   1.000
_cell.length_c   1.000
_cell.angle_alpha   90.00
_cell.angle_beta   90.00
_cell.angle_gamma   90.00
#
_symmetry.space_group_name_H-M   'P 1'
#
loop_
_entity.id
_entity.type
_entity.pdbx_description
1 polymer ?
#
loop_
_entity_poly.entity_id
_entity_poly.type
_entity_poly.pdbx_seq_one_letter_code
_entity_poly.pdbx_strand_id
1 'polypeptide(L)'
;MAQLEFGDKIVLPQAFLPYWMMQNLHVDEGGFVLITNAHDISRGIYCRLQPEETHFLTLAADVGPKLLMENAMRRYSVLSVNETIVIEYGATRYFVRVVELKPASVISLCGDVDLEMDFTAPEL
;
A
#
# COMPACT_ATOMS: atom_id res chain seq x y z
N MET A 1 -2.86 -40.13 8.93
CA MET A 1 -3.76 -39.36 9.81
C MET A 1 -2.94 -38.80 10.96
N ALA A 2 -2.59 -37.51 10.91
CA ALA A 2 -1.98 -36.74 12.00
C ALA A 2 -2.17 -35.26 11.64
N GLN A 3 -3.20 -34.63 12.23
CA GLN A 3 -3.11 -33.68 13.35
C GLN A 3 -2.79 -32.25 12.87
N LEU A 4 -3.88 -31.49 12.71
CA LEU A 4 -3.90 -30.04 12.57
C LEU A 4 -3.50 -29.42 13.92
N GLU A 5 -2.38 -28.70 13.94
CA GLU A 5 -2.09 -27.74 15.02
C GLU A 5 -2.71 -26.40 14.65
N PHE A 6 -3.83 -26.07 15.29
CA PHE A 6 -4.45 -24.75 15.25
C PHE A 6 -3.87 -23.89 16.37
N GLY A 7 -2.76 -23.21 16.11
CA GLY A 7 -2.34 -22.05 16.89
C GLY A 7 -2.89 -20.78 16.24
N ASP A 8 -3.72 -20.02 16.95
CA ASP A 8 -4.23 -18.64 16.71
C ASP A 8 -4.42 -18.16 15.25
N LYS A 9 -4.61 -19.07 14.30
CA LYS A 9 -4.89 -18.75 12.90
C LYS A 9 -6.39 -18.64 12.75
N ILE A 10 -6.88 -17.41 12.62
CA ILE A 10 -8.22 -17.17 12.12
C ILE A 10 -8.27 -17.71 10.70
N VAL A 11 -8.87 -18.88 10.51
CA VAL A 11 -9.20 -19.40 9.19
C VAL A 11 -10.50 -18.73 8.77
N LEU A 12 -10.40 -17.59 8.09
CA LEU A 12 -11.56 -16.99 7.45
C LEU A 12 -11.99 -17.91 6.30
N PRO A 13 -13.28 -18.26 6.17
CA PRO A 13 -13.75 -19.14 5.11
C PRO A 13 -13.55 -18.52 3.73
N GLN A 14 -13.61 -17.18 3.62
CA GLN A 14 -13.40 -16.40 2.41
C GLN A 14 -12.85 -15.01 2.79
N ALA A 15 -11.96 -14.46 1.97
CA ALA A 15 -11.49 -13.09 2.05
C ALA A 15 -11.60 -12.43 0.68
N PHE A 16 -12.03 -11.17 0.65
CA PHE A 16 -12.14 -10.38 -0.58
C PHE A 16 -11.01 -9.37 -0.64
N LEU A 17 -10.22 -9.45 -1.70
CA LEU A 17 -9.08 -8.56 -1.93
C LEU A 17 -9.32 -7.77 -3.22
N PRO A 18 -8.89 -6.50 -3.28
CA PRO A 18 -8.80 -5.80 -4.56
C PRO A 18 -7.91 -6.58 -5.53
N TYR A 19 -8.28 -6.59 -6.81
CA TYR A 19 -7.53 -7.33 -7.84
C TYR A 19 -6.05 -6.95 -7.89
N TRP A 20 -5.73 -5.66 -7.78
CA TRP A 20 -4.34 -5.18 -7.73
C TRP A 20 -3.54 -5.77 -6.56
N MET A 21 -4.18 -6.00 -5.41
CA MET A 21 -3.52 -6.59 -4.25
C MET A 21 -3.26 -8.08 -4.48
N MET A 22 -4.17 -8.78 -5.16
CA MET A 22 -3.96 -10.17 -5.57
C MET A 22 -2.79 -10.28 -6.56
N GLN A 23 -2.67 -9.32 -7.49
CA GLN A 23 -1.53 -9.25 -8.42
C GLN A 23 -0.20 -9.06 -7.69
N ASN A 24 -0.14 -8.16 -6.69
CA ASN A 24 1.05 -7.97 -5.87
C ASN A 24 1.42 -9.21 -5.05
N LEU A 25 0.42 -9.93 -4.53
CA LEU A 25 0.63 -11.16 -3.76
C LEU A 25 0.89 -12.40 -4.64
N HIS A 26 0.80 -12.25 -5.97
CA HIS A 26 0.87 -13.35 -6.94
C HIS A 26 -0.09 -14.51 -6.61
N VAL A 27 -1.33 -14.17 -6.23
CA VAL A 27 -2.38 -15.14 -5.89
C VAL A 27 -3.55 -15.05 -6.86
N ASP A 28 -4.06 -16.21 -7.29
CA ASP A 28 -5.24 -16.31 -8.14
C ASP A 28 -6.54 -16.33 -7.32
N GLU A 29 -7.68 -16.14 -8.00
CA GLU A 29 -8.99 -16.31 -7.39
C GLU A 29 -9.15 -17.70 -6.77
N GLY A 30 -9.62 -17.75 -5.51
CA GLY A 30 -9.71 -18.99 -4.74
C GLY A 30 -8.38 -19.49 -4.17
N GLY A 31 -7.28 -18.76 -4.39
CA GLY A 31 -5.98 -19.04 -3.79
C GLY A 31 -5.97 -18.86 -2.27
N PHE A 32 -5.00 -19.48 -1.61
CA PHE A 32 -4.82 -19.40 -0.16
C PHE A 32 -3.94 -18.21 0.20
N VAL A 33 -4.39 -17.42 1.17
CA VAL A 33 -3.60 -16.35 1.79
C VAL A 33 -3.49 -16.59 3.28
N LEU A 34 -2.34 -16.24 3.87
CA LEU A 34 -2.16 -16.22 5.31
C LEU A 34 -2.46 -14.82 5.82
N ILE A 35 -3.51 -14.71 6.65
CA ILE A 35 -3.85 -13.46 7.32
C ILE A 35 -3.36 -13.56 8.76
N THR A 36 -2.57 -12.58 9.19
CA THR A 36 -2.09 -12.44 10.56
C THR A 36 -2.48 -11.08 11.11
N ASN A 37 -2.63 -11.00 12.43
CA ASN A 37 -2.79 -9.70 13.08
C ASN A 37 -1.42 -9.02 13.15
N ALA A 38 -1.37 -7.78 12.67
CA ALA A 38 -0.23 -6.90 12.88
C ALA A 38 -0.55 -5.97 14.07
N HIS A 39 0.38 -5.91 15.03
CA HIS A 39 0.27 -5.09 16.24
C HIS A 39 1.40 -4.06 16.28
N ASP A 40 1.25 -3.02 17.09
CA ASP A 40 2.29 -2.01 17.37
C ASP A 40 2.88 -1.32 16.14
N ILE A 41 2.06 -1.14 15.09
CA ILE A 41 2.47 -0.42 13.88
C ILE A 41 2.60 1.07 14.21
N SER A 42 3.80 1.60 14.04
CA SER A 42 4.11 3.00 14.29
C SER A 42 3.35 3.93 13.33
N ARG A 43 2.89 5.06 13.85
CA ARG A 43 2.28 6.11 13.04
C ARG A 43 3.30 6.67 12.03
N GLY A 44 2.86 6.84 10.79
CA GLY A 44 3.67 7.40 9.72
C GLY A 44 4.08 8.84 9.97
N ILE A 45 5.33 9.17 9.63
CA ILE A 45 5.82 10.56 9.61
C ILE A 45 6.40 10.95 8.24
N TYR A 46 6.88 9.98 7.47
CA TYR A 46 7.45 10.21 6.15
C TYR A 46 7.24 9.02 5.23
N CYS A 47 6.99 9.28 3.95
CA CYS A 47 7.16 8.28 2.90
C CYS A 47 7.86 8.86 1.66
N ARG A 48 8.65 8.02 0.99
CA ARG A 48 9.17 8.27 -0.35
C ARG A 48 8.54 7.30 -1.32
N LEU A 49 7.97 7.84 -2.39
CA LEU A 49 7.22 7.12 -3.40
C LEU A 49 7.93 7.17 -4.75
N GLN A 50 7.83 6.10 -5.52
CA GLN A 50 8.38 6.00 -6.86
C GLN A 50 7.29 5.53 -7.82
N PRO A 51 6.77 6.41 -8.67
CA PRO A 51 5.84 6.00 -9.72
C PRO A 51 6.55 5.14 -10.76
N GLU A 52 5.83 4.19 -11.34
CA GLU A 52 6.33 3.40 -12.48
C GLU A 52 6.40 4.23 -13.77
N GLU A 53 5.52 5.24 -13.90
CA GLU A 53 5.41 6.09 -15.08
C GLU A 53 5.73 7.55 -14.77
N THR A 54 6.47 8.21 -15.68
CA THR A 54 6.77 9.65 -15.57
C THR A 54 5.52 10.52 -15.63
N HIS A 55 4.44 10.05 -16.25
CA HIS A 55 3.18 10.78 -16.38
C HIS A 55 2.57 11.14 -15.02
N PHE A 56 2.79 10.29 -14.00
CA PHE A 56 2.36 10.57 -12.64
C PHE A 56 3.04 11.82 -12.07
N LEU A 57 4.32 12.05 -12.36
CA LEU A 57 5.05 13.23 -11.89
C LEU A 57 4.50 14.51 -12.54
N THR A 58 4.12 14.45 -13.81
CA THR A 58 3.43 15.55 -14.51
C THR A 58 2.08 15.82 -13.86
N LEU A 59 1.28 14.78 -13.60
CA LEU A 59 -0.01 14.92 -12.91
C LEU A 59 0.15 15.55 -11.52
N ALA A 60 1.15 15.10 -10.74
CA ALA A 60 1.42 15.64 -9.42
C ALA A 60 1.79 17.12 -9.47
N ALA A 61 2.55 17.55 -10.48
CA ALA A 61 2.88 18.96 -10.69
C ALA A 61 1.64 19.80 -11.08
N ASP A 62 0.75 19.27 -11.90
CA ASP A 62 -0.45 19.97 -12.38
C ASP A 62 -1.55 20.12 -11.32
N VAL A 63 -1.82 19.05 -10.56
CA VAL A 63 -2.89 19.03 -9.54
C VAL A 63 -2.41 19.61 -8.20
N GLY A 64 -1.11 19.55 -7.94
CA GLY A 64 -0.52 19.81 -6.63
C GLY A 64 -0.28 18.49 -5.88
N PRO A 65 0.97 18.15 -5.52
CA PRO A 65 1.31 16.84 -4.96
C PRO A 65 0.58 16.57 -3.64
N LYS A 66 0.44 17.60 -2.80
CA LYS A 66 -0.27 17.50 -1.52
C LYS A 66 -1.73 17.10 -1.69
N LEU A 67 -2.46 17.75 -2.61
CA LEU A 67 -3.87 17.46 -2.85
C LEU A 67 -4.07 16.07 -3.45
N LEU A 68 -3.23 15.69 -4.42
CA LEU A 68 -3.27 14.36 -5.02
C LEU A 68 -3.06 13.28 -3.96
N MET A 69 -2.08 13.46 -3.08
CA MET A 69 -1.75 12.46 -2.06
C MET A 69 -2.71 12.44 -0.87
N GLU A 70 -3.23 13.58 -0.41
CA GLU A 70 -4.26 13.58 0.64
C GLU A 70 -5.49 12.79 0.21
N ASN A 71 -5.86 12.85 -1.07
CA ASN A 71 -6.96 12.04 -1.61
C ASN A 71 -6.58 10.56 -1.77
N ALA A 72 -5.36 10.28 -2.23
CA ALA A 72 -4.89 8.91 -2.43
C ALA A 72 -4.73 8.15 -1.11
N MET A 73 -4.03 8.75 -0.13
CA MET A 73 -3.66 8.11 1.14
C MET A 73 -4.86 7.81 2.03
N ARG A 74 -5.99 8.52 1.89
CA ARG A 74 -7.26 8.21 2.59
C ARG A 74 -7.79 6.80 2.31
N ARG A 75 -7.35 6.17 1.22
CA ARG A 75 -7.74 4.80 0.84
C ARG A 75 -6.87 3.72 1.49
N TYR A 76 -5.80 4.11 2.18
CA TYR A 76 -4.81 3.21 2.76
C TYR A 76 -4.75 3.40 4.28
N SER A 77 -4.78 2.29 5.01
CA SER A 77 -4.58 2.28 6.47
C SER A 77 -3.12 2.04 6.86
N VAL A 78 -2.35 1.39 5.98
CA VAL A 78 -0.97 0.98 6.21
C VAL A 78 -0.18 1.10 4.91
N LEU A 79 1.10 1.48 5.02
CA LEU A 79 2.09 1.36 3.93
C LEU A 79 3.23 0.46 4.38
N SER A 80 3.80 -0.28 3.43
CA SER A 80 4.98 -1.13 3.66
C SER A 80 6.02 -0.85 2.57
N VAL A 81 7.30 -0.82 2.94
CA VAL A 81 8.41 -0.64 1.99
C VAL A 81 8.43 -1.79 0.98
N ASN A 82 8.77 -1.48 -0.28
CA ASN A 82 8.81 -2.38 -1.44
C ASN A 82 7.45 -2.88 -1.95
N GLU A 83 6.34 -2.41 -1.38
CA GLU A 83 5.01 -2.67 -1.92
C GLU A 83 4.64 -1.64 -2.99
N THR A 84 3.84 -2.07 -3.98
CA THR A 84 3.25 -1.18 -4.99
C THR A 84 1.82 -0.86 -4.59
N ILE A 85 1.51 0.43 -4.43
CA ILE A 85 0.16 0.92 -4.22
C ILE A 85 -0.42 1.46 -5.53
N VAL A 86 -1.75 1.48 -5.62
CA VAL A 86 -2.47 2.03 -6.77
C VAL A 86 -3.08 3.38 -6.41
N ILE A 87 -2.75 4.40 -7.18
CA ILE A 87 -3.33 5.73 -7.06
C ILE A 87 -4.25 5.96 -8.26
N GLU A 88 -5.53 6.21 -7.98
CA GLU A 88 -6.54 6.45 -9.00
C GLU A 88 -6.80 7.96 -9.13
N TYR A 89 -6.71 8.47 -10.35
CA TYR A 89 -7.12 9.84 -10.68
C TYR A 89 -7.96 9.84 -11.96
N GLY A 90 -9.24 10.20 -11.82
CA GLY A 90 -10.22 10.05 -12.90
C GLY A 90 -10.39 8.58 -13.28
N ALA A 91 -10.14 8.24 -14.54
CA ALA A 91 -10.21 6.88 -15.07
C ALA A 91 -8.83 6.19 -15.14
N THR A 92 -7.76 6.88 -14.75
CA THR A 92 -6.39 6.38 -14.86
C THR A 92 -5.91 5.82 -13.52
N ARG A 93 -5.21 4.69 -13.58
CA ARG A 93 -4.55 4.06 -12.45
C ARG A 93 -3.05 4.23 -12.59
N TYR A 94 -2.40 4.67 -11.53
CA TYR A 94 -0.96 4.80 -11.44
C TYR A 94 -0.43 3.83 -10.40
N PHE A 95 0.55 3.03 -10.80
CA PHE A 95 1.28 2.13 -9.91
C PHE A 95 2.46 2.89 -9.33
N VAL A 96 2.53 2.90 -7.99
CA VAL A 96 3.51 3.69 -7.25
C VAL A 96 4.13 2.81 -6.18
N ARG A 97 5.44 2.59 -6.28
CA ARG A 97 6.20 1.80 -5.32
C ARG A 97 6.54 2.63 -4.09
N VAL A 98 6.45 2.01 -2.92
CA VAL A 98 6.89 2.59 -1.65
C VAL A 98 8.37 2.30 -1.46
N VAL A 99 9.21 3.34 -1.52
CA VAL A 99 10.68 3.21 -1.48
C VAL A 99 11.22 3.33 -0.06
N GLU A 100 10.73 4.30 0.70
CA GLU A 100 11.19 4.55 2.06
C GLU A 100 10.01 4.95 2.94
N LEU A 101 10.02 4.50 4.19
CA LEU A 101 9.06 4.85 5.22
C LEU A 101 9.80 5.19 6.52
N LYS A 102 9.24 6.12 7.30
CA LYS A 102 9.70 6.40 8.67
C LYS A 102 8.51 6.43 9.63
N PRO A 103 8.68 5.96 10.88
CA PRO A 103 9.96 5.54 11.50
C PRO A 103 10.35 4.07 11.27
N ALA A 104 9.51 3.29 10.58
CA ALA A 104 9.72 1.86 10.36
C ALA A 104 9.41 1.47 8.91
N SER A 105 9.76 0.24 8.52
CA SER A 105 9.47 -0.32 7.20
C SER A 105 7.98 -0.57 6.93
N VAL A 106 7.15 -0.48 7.97
CA VAL A 106 5.69 -0.53 7.90
C VAL A 106 5.16 0.60 8.78
N ILE A 107 4.25 1.41 8.25
CA ILE A 107 3.67 2.54 8.98
C ILE A 107 2.15 2.54 8.91
N SER A 108 1.53 3.06 9.96
CA SER A 108 0.09 3.27 10.04
C SER A 108 -0.27 4.67 9.54
N LEU A 109 -1.28 4.73 8.69
CA LEU A 109 -1.94 5.95 8.21
C LEU A 109 -3.31 6.18 8.87
N CYS A 110 -3.70 5.34 9.84
CA CYS A 110 -5.00 5.44 10.50
C CYS A 110 -5.14 6.74 11.32
N GLY A 111 -6.27 7.44 11.12
CA GLY A 111 -6.57 8.72 11.78
C GLY A 111 -6.00 9.92 11.04
N ASP A 112 -5.90 11.07 11.72
CA ASP A 112 -5.34 12.29 11.14
C ASP A 112 -3.81 12.20 11.18
N VAL A 113 -3.18 11.71 10.11
CA VAL A 113 -1.72 11.59 9.97
C VAL A 113 -1.17 12.71 9.08
N ASP A 114 -0.24 13.50 9.62
CA ASP A 114 0.53 14.48 8.84
C ASP A 114 1.79 13.78 8.31
N LEU A 115 1.66 13.18 7.13
CA LEU A 115 2.72 12.41 6.49
C LEU A 115 3.50 13.31 5.54
N GLU A 116 4.80 13.50 5.79
CA GLU A 116 5.70 14.14 4.82
C GLU A 116 5.90 13.20 3.62
N MET A 117 5.82 13.73 2.41
CA MET A 117 5.84 12.92 1.19
C MET A 117 6.84 13.46 0.17
N ASP A 118 7.58 12.54 -0.42
CA ASP A 118 8.63 12.80 -1.41
C ASP A 118 8.50 11.83 -2.60
N PHE A 119 8.94 12.25 -3.78
CA PHE A 119 8.85 11.47 -5.01
C PHE A 119 10.22 11.30 -5.66
N THR A 120 10.53 10.09 -6.10
CA THR A 120 11.69 9.82 -6.96
C THR A 120 11.27 9.66 -8.41
N ALA A 121 12.24 9.82 -9.32
CA ALA A 121 12.04 9.44 -10.72
C ALA A 121 11.72 7.94 -10.86
N PRO A 122 10.98 7.52 -11.89
CA PRO A 122 10.79 6.10 -12.21
C PRO A 122 12.12 5.37 -12.44
N GLU A 123 12.14 4.05 -12.28
CA GLU A 123 13.29 3.24 -12.69
C GLU A 123 13.37 3.20 -14.22
N LEU A 124 14.59 3.36 -14.75
CA LEU A 124 14.91 3.29 -16.19
C LEU A 124 15.03 1.84 -16.67
#